data_AF-A0A7H0YHC4-F1
#
_entry.id   AF-A0A7H0YHC4-F1
#
_cell.length_a   1.000
_cell.length_b   1.000
_cell.length_c   1.000
_cell.angle_alpha   90.00
_cell.angle_beta   90.00
_cell.angle_gamma   90.00
#
_symmetry.space_group_name_H-M   'P 1'
#
loop_
_entity.id
_entity.type
_entity.pdbx_description
1 polymer ?
#
loop_
_entity_poly.entity_id
_entity_poly.type
_entity_poly.pdbx_seq_one_letter_code
_entity_poly.pdbx_strand_id
1 'polypeptide(L)'
;MSYLVERLLPFAKNKVVNIEDITDPALKRMASNPKYTSYIRQGLKNMDSQNELLIPHRVDCQEMQLKRYIQYRLGTTINLTTLRGKYVSYYMKLFKYGSPSEVIRRWGLTPTHEHSRSEPVVLAALREYVEGNGSLKGLIKSDPQLYRSLRYFSSKKGRTIREYLAETGLQK
;
A
#
# COMPACT_ATOMS: atom_id res chain seq x y z
N MET A 1 -5.05 9.65 31.32
CA MET A 1 -5.52 9.37 29.94
C MET A 1 -4.37 8.96 29.02
N SER A 2 -3.17 9.58 29.11
CA SER A 2 -1.97 9.11 28.38
C SER A 2 -1.68 7.63 28.62
N TYR A 3 -1.79 7.18 29.87
CA TYR A 3 -1.54 5.78 30.25
C TYR A 3 -2.40 4.74 29.51
N LEU A 4 -3.68 5.03 29.24
CA LEU A 4 -4.54 4.13 28.47
C LEU A 4 -4.06 4.01 27.02
N VAL A 5 -3.64 5.15 26.44
CA VAL A 5 -3.14 5.21 25.06
C VAL A 5 -1.79 4.52 24.94
N GLU A 6 -0.88 4.72 25.89
CA GLU A 6 0.40 4.02 25.97
C GLU A 6 0.20 2.50 26.00
N ARG A 7 -0.81 2.01 26.72
CA ARG A 7 -1.17 0.58 26.75
C ARG A 7 -1.77 0.05 25.45
N LEU A 8 -2.31 0.93 24.60
CA LEU A 8 -2.88 0.55 23.29
C LEU A 8 -1.81 0.52 22.18
N LEU A 9 -0.76 1.34 22.28
CA LEU A 9 0.29 1.44 21.26
C LEU A 9 1.01 0.12 20.94
N PRO A 10 1.24 -0.82 21.88
CA PRO A 10 1.80 -2.13 21.56
C PRO A 10 0.96 -2.94 20.56
N PHE A 11 -0.34 -2.66 20.44
CA PHE A 11 -1.23 -3.30 19.47
C PHE A 11 -1.33 -2.51 18.15
N ALA A 12 -0.62 -1.39 18.02
CA ALA A 12 -0.66 -0.58 16.82
C ALA A 12 0.11 -1.28 15.69
N LYS A 13 -0.58 -1.50 14.57
CA LYS A 13 0.03 -1.88 13.30
C LYS A 13 -0.06 -0.70 12.35
N ASN A 14 1.07 -0.30 11.78
CA ASN A 14 1.11 0.83 10.84
C ASN A 14 0.50 2.12 11.42
N LYS A 15 0.77 2.40 12.71
CA LYS A 15 0.20 3.52 13.46
C LYS A 15 -1.34 3.45 13.63
N VAL A 16 -1.96 2.30 13.35
CA VAL A 16 -3.39 2.09 13.58
C VAL A 16 -3.59 1.01 14.63
N VAL A 17 -4.26 1.36 15.73
CA VAL A 17 -4.75 0.38 16.70
C VAL A 17 -6.09 -0.14 16.20
N ASN A 18 -6.14 -1.39 15.76
CA ASN A 18 -7.40 -2.08 15.49
C ASN A 18 -7.88 -2.74 16.78
N ILE A 19 -9.10 -2.43 17.24
CA ILE A 19 -9.60 -3.00 18.50
C ILE A 19 -9.75 -4.52 18.46
N GLU A 20 -9.85 -5.11 17.27
CA GLU A 20 -9.96 -6.57 17.13
C GLU A 20 -8.66 -7.28 17.51
N ASP A 21 -7.51 -6.62 17.33
CA ASP A 21 -6.17 -7.15 17.62
C ASP A 21 -5.78 -7.02 19.10
N ILE A 22 -6.57 -6.29 19.89
CA ILE A 22 -6.32 -6.12 21.33
C ILE A 22 -6.65 -7.44 22.05
N THR A 23 -5.64 -8.05 22.66
CA THR A 23 -5.77 -9.32 23.38
C THR A 23 -6.31 -9.16 24.80
N ASP A 24 -6.04 -8.03 25.46
CA ASP A 24 -6.56 -7.72 26.80
C ASP A 24 -8.07 -7.36 26.72
N PRO A 25 -8.98 -8.16 27.31
CA PRO A 25 -10.42 -7.93 27.24
C PRO A 25 -10.91 -6.66 27.96
N ALA A 26 -10.21 -6.23 29.02
CA ALA A 26 -10.53 -4.98 29.71
C ALA A 26 -10.14 -3.79 28.83
N LEU A 27 -8.94 -3.84 28.26
CA LEU A 27 -8.45 -2.80 27.35
C LEU A 27 -9.32 -2.69 26.09
N LYS A 28 -9.71 -3.82 25.50
CA LYS A 28 -10.61 -3.89 24.35
C LYS A 28 -11.98 -3.28 24.64
N ARG A 29 -12.57 -3.60 25.80
CA ARG A 29 -13.86 -3.00 26.25
C ARG A 29 -13.75 -1.49 26.45
N MET A 30 -12.65 -1.01 27.01
CA MET A 30 -12.43 0.44 27.16
C MET A 30 -12.27 1.12 25.81
N ALA A 31 -11.49 0.55 24.89
CA ALA A 31 -11.27 1.10 23.56
C ALA A 31 -12.54 1.12 22.68
N SER A 32 -13.42 0.12 22.84
CA SER A 32 -14.70 0.05 22.11
C SER A 32 -15.83 0.87 22.76
N ASN A 33 -15.63 1.44 23.94
CA ASN A 33 -16.64 2.23 24.62
C ASN A 33 -16.76 3.63 23.96
N PRO A 34 -17.95 4.03 23.46
CA PRO A 34 -18.14 5.34 22.82
C PRO A 34 -17.72 6.51 23.69
N LYS A 35 -17.91 6.41 25.02
CA LYS A 35 -17.57 7.46 25.99
C LYS A 35 -16.07 7.78 25.98
N TYR A 36 -15.22 6.81 25.65
CA TYR A 36 -13.76 6.97 25.66
C TYR A 36 -13.15 7.05 24.25
N THR A 37 -13.90 6.74 23.19
CA THR A 37 -13.35 6.66 21.83
C THR A 37 -12.75 7.98 21.34
N SER A 38 -13.43 9.12 21.55
CA SER A 38 -12.94 10.46 21.13
C SER A 38 -11.64 10.82 21.84
N TYR A 39 -11.65 10.63 23.16
CA TYR A 39 -10.54 10.81 24.08
C TYR A 39 -9.31 9.96 23.72
N ILE A 40 -9.50 8.67 23.42
CA ILE A 40 -8.42 7.77 22.99
C ILE A 40 -7.84 8.23 21.65
N ARG A 41 -8.69 8.58 20.68
CA ARG A 41 -8.22 9.09 19.38
C ARG A 41 -7.41 10.36 19.51
N GLN A 42 -7.86 11.30 20.34
CA GLN A 42 -7.11 12.52 20.61
C GLN A 42 -5.77 12.21 21.29
N GLY A 43 -5.77 11.34 22.30
CA GLY A 43 -4.54 10.94 22.97
C GLY A 43 -3.54 10.24 22.04
N LEU A 44 -4.02 9.38 21.14
CA LEU A 44 -3.21 8.76 20.08
C LEU A 44 -2.56 9.83 19.18
N LYS A 45 -3.36 10.80 18.71
CA LYS A 45 -2.89 11.90 17.85
C LYS A 45 -1.90 12.84 18.53
N ASN A 46 -2.02 13.03 19.85
CA ASN A 46 -1.08 13.84 20.62
C ASN A 46 0.31 13.18 20.72
N MET A 47 0.39 11.84 20.63
CA MET A 47 1.68 11.13 20.61
C MET A 47 2.31 11.11 19.22
N ASP A 48 1.48 10.92 18.19
CA ASP A 48 1.88 11.00 16.78
C ASP A 48 0.64 11.33 15.95
N SER A 49 0.70 12.37 15.13
CA SER A 49 -0.41 12.80 14.27
C SER A 49 -0.96 11.72 13.34
N GLN A 50 -0.15 10.69 13.04
CA GLN A 50 -0.52 9.54 12.21
C GLN A 50 -1.19 8.42 12.99
N ASN A 51 -1.19 8.45 14.32
CA ASN A 51 -1.83 7.42 15.11
C ASN A 51 -3.36 7.49 15.00
N GLU A 52 -4.00 6.34 14.79
CA GLU A 52 -5.45 6.22 14.65
C GLU A 52 -6.01 5.02 15.40
N LEU A 53 -7.31 5.09 15.74
CA LEU A 53 -8.07 3.99 16.34
C LEU A 53 -9.13 3.48 15.36
N LEU A 54 -9.00 2.23 14.93
CA LEU A 54 -9.94 1.53 14.06
C LEU A 54 -10.90 0.68 14.88
N ILE A 55 -12.20 0.96 14.74
CA ILE A 55 -13.31 0.19 15.31
C ILE A 55 -14.16 -0.31 14.13
N PRO A 56 -13.97 -1.56 13.65
CA PRO A 56 -14.56 -2.01 12.39
C PRO A 56 -16.08 -1.84 12.27
N HIS A 57 -16.79 -2.14 13.36
CA HIS A 57 -18.26 -2.10 13.44
C HIS A 57 -18.81 -0.74 13.93
N ARG A 58 -17.98 0.29 14.06
CA ARG A 58 -18.44 1.65 14.41
C ARG A 58 -17.79 2.68 13.50
N VAL A 59 -18.58 3.16 12.54
CA VAL A 59 -18.16 4.17 11.57
C VAL A 59 -18.62 5.54 12.05
N ASP A 60 -17.67 6.36 12.49
CA ASP A 60 -17.88 7.77 12.83
C ASP A 60 -17.87 8.67 11.59
N CYS A 61 -16.91 8.43 10.69
CA CYS A 61 -16.81 9.12 9.41
C CYS A 61 -16.34 8.10 8.37
N GLN A 62 -17.07 7.97 7.26
CA GLN A 62 -16.78 6.97 6.23
C GLN A 62 -15.40 7.17 5.60
N GLU A 63 -15.00 8.42 5.35
CA GLU A 63 -13.69 8.76 4.80
C GLU A 63 -12.57 8.38 5.78
N MET A 64 -12.70 8.76 7.05
CA MET A 64 -11.70 8.45 8.07
C MET A 64 -11.62 6.96 8.36
N GLN A 65 -12.74 6.24 8.31
CA GLN A 65 -12.74 4.79 8.44
C GLN A 65 -11.98 4.14 7.28
N LEU A 66 -12.18 4.63 6.04
CA LEU A 66 -11.44 4.18 4.87
C LEU A 66 -9.92 4.45 5.04
N LYS A 67 -9.53 5.65 5.49
CA LYS A 67 -8.14 5.99 5.82
C LYS A 67 -7.55 4.94 6.76
N ARG A 68 -8.21 4.68 7.89
CA ARG A 68 -7.75 3.74 8.92
C ARG A 68 -7.58 2.33 8.38
N TYR A 69 -8.52 1.83 7.57
CA TYR A 69 -8.39 0.52 6.94
C TYR A 69 -7.21 0.44 5.97
N ILE A 70 -7.03 1.47 5.12
CA ILE A 70 -5.93 1.53 4.15
C ILE A 70 -4.59 1.59 4.89
N GLN A 71 -4.47 2.50 5.86
CA GLN A 71 -3.27 2.69 6.66
C GLN A 71 -2.90 1.44 7.45
N TYR A 72 -3.87 0.81 8.11
CA TYR A 72 -3.66 -0.46 8.83
C TYR A 72 -3.10 -1.56 7.92
N ARG A 73 -3.55 -1.62 6.66
CA ARG A 73 -3.10 -2.63 5.68
C ARG A 73 -1.76 -2.31 5.02
N LEU A 74 -1.48 -1.04 4.73
CA LEU A 74 -0.40 -0.64 3.82
C LEU A 74 0.66 0.29 4.43
N GLY A 75 0.49 0.78 5.66
CA GLY A 75 1.45 1.70 6.27
C GLY A 75 1.08 3.17 6.13
N THR A 76 2.03 4.03 6.47
CA THR A 76 1.96 5.48 6.23
C THR A 76 2.37 5.86 4.81
N THR A 77 3.06 4.95 4.10
CA THR A 77 3.42 5.07 2.69
C THR A 77 2.56 4.12 1.87
N ILE A 78 1.62 4.66 1.10
CA ILE A 78 0.59 3.88 0.40
C ILE A 78 0.99 3.67 -1.05
N ASN A 79 1.37 2.44 -1.40
CA ASN A 79 1.54 2.05 -2.80
C ASN A 79 0.17 1.91 -3.48
N LEU A 80 -0.17 2.86 -4.35
CA LEU A 80 -1.45 2.92 -5.06
C LEU A 80 -1.62 1.79 -6.09
N THR A 81 -0.54 1.25 -6.63
CA THR A 81 -0.57 0.06 -7.49
C THR A 81 -1.00 -1.16 -6.67
N THR A 82 -0.40 -1.37 -5.50
CA THR A 82 -0.79 -2.43 -4.57
C THR A 82 -2.21 -2.25 -4.07
N LEU A 83 -2.59 -1.02 -3.71
CA LEU A 83 -3.95 -0.71 -3.26
C LEU A 83 -4.98 -1.04 -4.34
N ARG A 84 -4.70 -0.67 -5.60
CA ARG A 84 -5.56 -1.01 -6.75
C ARG A 84 -5.61 -2.51 -7.00
N GLY A 85 -4.50 -3.24 -6.87
CA GLY A 85 -4.44 -4.67 -7.19
C GLY A 85 -5.03 -5.58 -6.11
N LYS A 86 -4.69 -5.36 -4.84
CA LYS A 86 -5.07 -6.23 -3.71
C LYS A 86 -6.31 -5.77 -2.97
N TYR A 87 -6.64 -4.48 -3.02
CA TYR A 87 -7.73 -3.88 -2.24
C TYR A 87 -8.60 -2.97 -3.13
N VAL A 88 -9.02 -3.49 -4.29
CA VAL A 88 -9.78 -2.76 -5.33
C VAL A 88 -10.94 -1.96 -4.75
N SER A 89 -11.71 -2.55 -3.82
CA SER A 89 -12.87 -1.87 -3.23
C SER A 89 -12.51 -0.63 -2.42
N TYR A 90 -11.35 -0.62 -1.74
CA TYR A 90 -10.85 0.56 -1.03
C TYR A 90 -10.32 1.60 -2.00
N TYR A 91 -9.58 1.16 -3.02
CA TYR A 91 -9.08 2.04 -4.08
C TYR A 91 -10.22 2.78 -4.77
N MET A 92 -11.29 2.07 -5.17
CA MET A 92 -12.44 2.66 -5.85
C MET A 92 -13.20 3.66 -4.96
N LYS A 93 -13.26 3.42 -3.64
CA LYS A 93 -13.90 4.36 -2.71
C LYS A 93 -13.16 5.69 -2.59
N LEU A 94 -11.86 5.76 -2.90
CA LEU A 94 -11.11 7.02 -2.87
C LEU A 94 -11.68 8.06 -3.83
N PHE A 95 -12.16 7.63 -5.01
CA PHE A 95 -12.72 8.52 -6.02
C PHE A 95 -13.96 9.30 -5.55
N LYS A 96 -14.65 8.83 -4.50
CA LYS A 96 -15.74 9.59 -3.86
C LYS A 96 -15.27 10.85 -3.14
N TYR A 97 -13.98 10.93 -2.82
CA TYR A 97 -13.37 11.98 -2.00
C TYR A 97 -12.29 12.79 -2.75
N GLY A 98 -12.01 12.46 -4.01
CA GLY A 98 -10.97 13.08 -4.85
C GLY A 98 -10.12 12.06 -5.59
N SER A 99 -9.05 12.49 -6.27
CA SER A 99 -8.12 11.53 -6.90
C SER A 99 -7.37 10.73 -5.82
N PRO A 100 -7.06 9.44 -6.05
CA PRO A 100 -6.39 8.60 -5.05
C PRO A 100 -5.13 9.23 -4.46
N SER A 101 -4.25 9.80 -5.28
CA SER A 101 -3.02 10.43 -4.81
C SER A 101 -3.27 11.66 -3.94
N GLU A 102 -4.25 12.50 -4.31
CA GLU A 102 -4.61 13.69 -3.53
C GLU A 102 -5.24 13.32 -2.19
N VAL A 103 -6.16 12.36 -2.18
CA VAL A 103 -6.83 11.90 -0.96
C VAL A 103 -5.82 11.34 0.04
N ILE A 104 -4.90 10.49 -0.41
CA ILE A 104 -3.83 9.95 0.44
C ILE A 104 -2.95 11.08 1.01
N ARG A 105 -2.53 12.07 0.20
CA ARG A 105 -1.76 13.22 0.68
C ARG A 105 -2.53 14.06 1.70
N ARG A 106 -3.82 14.32 1.45
CA ARG A 106 -4.70 15.09 2.34
C ARG A 106 -4.84 14.43 3.71
N TRP A 107 -4.77 13.10 3.78
CA TRP A 107 -4.75 12.37 5.05
C TRP A 107 -3.41 12.42 5.79
N GLY A 108 -2.39 13.08 5.23
CA GLY A 108 -1.02 13.13 5.76
C GLY A 108 -0.22 11.86 5.48
N LEU A 109 -0.66 11.02 4.53
CA LEU A 109 0.04 9.80 4.12
C LEU A 109 0.83 10.05 2.82
N THR A 110 1.84 9.23 2.56
CA THR A 110 2.69 9.36 1.38
C THR A 110 2.22 8.42 0.27
N PRO A 111 1.60 8.89 -0.82
CA PRO A 111 1.28 8.02 -1.95
C PRO A 111 2.56 7.67 -2.71
N THR A 112 2.73 6.40 -3.02
CA THR A 112 3.73 5.92 -3.97
C THR A 112 3.04 5.10 -5.05
N HIS A 113 3.75 4.87 -6.14
CA HIS A 113 3.38 3.86 -7.10
C HIS A 113 4.46 2.79 -7.05
N GLU A 114 4.11 1.57 -7.41
CA GLU A 114 5.13 0.63 -7.82
C GLU A 114 5.85 1.26 -9.00
N HIS A 115 7.09 1.70 -8.79
CA HIS A 115 7.94 2.08 -9.89
C HIS A 115 8.02 0.84 -10.76
N SER A 116 7.61 0.95 -12.03
CA SER A 116 8.09 0.01 -13.05
C SER A 116 9.57 -0.16 -12.76
N ARG A 117 10.01 -1.40 -12.46
CA ARG A 117 11.41 -1.75 -12.14
C ARG A 117 12.32 -0.80 -12.93
N SER A 118 13.30 -0.16 -12.29
CA SER A 118 14.22 0.73 -13.03
C SER A 118 14.78 -0.04 -14.22
N GLU A 119 15.08 0.64 -15.34
CA GLU A 119 15.55 -0.05 -16.55
C GLU A 119 16.67 -1.06 -16.26
N PRO A 120 17.69 -0.76 -15.42
CA PRO A 120 18.71 -1.74 -15.04
C PRO A 120 18.15 -2.97 -14.32
N VAL A 121 17.16 -2.80 -13.43
CA VAL A 121 16.52 -3.90 -12.69
C VAL A 121 15.64 -4.75 -13.60
N VAL A 122 14.97 -4.15 -14.59
CA VAL A 122 14.26 -4.90 -15.64
C VAL A 122 15.24 -5.73 -16.45
N LEU A 123 16.34 -5.13 -16.89
CA LEU A 123 17.35 -5.82 -17.70
C LEU A 123 18.03 -6.95 -16.93
N ALA A 124 18.36 -6.76 -15.65
CA ALA A 124 18.89 -7.81 -14.79
C ALA A 124 17.92 -9.00 -14.68
N ALA A 125 16.64 -8.73 -14.38
CA ALA A 125 15.63 -9.78 -14.28
C ALA A 125 15.35 -10.49 -15.62
N LEU A 126 15.45 -9.78 -16.75
CA LEU A 126 15.36 -10.39 -18.08
C LEU A 126 16.56 -11.29 -18.38
N ARG A 127 17.77 -10.91 -17.95
CA ARG A 127 18.98 -11.74 -18.07
C ARG A 127 18.84 -13.03 -17.27
N GLU A 128 18.48 -12.92 -16.00
CA GLU A 128 18.24 -14.09 -15.14
C GLU A 128 17.19 -15.04 -15.74
N TYR A 129 16.10 -14.48 -16.29
CA TYR A 129 15.07 -15.28 -16.94
C TYR A 129 15.61 -16.04 -18.17
N VAL A 130 16.43 -15.38 -19.00
CA VAL A 130 17.05 -15.99 -20.19
C VAL A 130 18.07 -17.05 -19.79
N GLU A 131 18.87 -16.79 -18.75
CA GLU A 131 19.84 -17.76 -18.22
C GLU A 131 19.12 -19.02 -17.70
N GLY A 132 17.98 -18.87 -17.02
CA GLY A 132 17.21 -19.99 -16.50
C GLY A 132 16.41 -20.77 -17.54
N ASN A 133 15.91 -20.11 -18.60
CA ASN A 133 14.98 -20.72 -19.56
C ASN A 133 15.52 -20.81 -21.00
N GLY A 134 16.75 -20.38 -21.25
CA GLY A 134 17.41 -20.30 -22.55
C GLY A 134 16.84 -19.25 -23.51
N SER A 135 15.63 -18.73 -23.28
CA SER A 135 15.01 -17.70 -24.11
C SER A 135 13.88 -16.97 -23.36
N LEU A 136 13.43 -15.84 -23.92
CA LEU A 136 12.25 -15.12 -23.42
C LEU A 136 10.90 -15.74 -23.83
N LYS A 137 10.90 -16.93 -24.47
CA LYS A 137 9.65 -17.62 -24.81
C LYS A 137 8.88 -17.93 -23.52
N GLY A 138 7.60 -17.58 -23.51
CA GLY A 138 6.73 -17.80 -22.35
C GLY A 138 6.80 -16.73 -21.26
N LEU A 139 7.64 -15.69 -21.38
CA LEU A 139 7.76 -14.61 -20.37
C LEU A 139 6.41 -14.00 -20.01
N ILE A 140 5.54 -13.78 -21.00
CA ILE A 140 4.20 -13.22 -20.77
C ILE A 140 3.32 -14.08 -19.87
N LYS A 141 3.54 -15.41 -19.85
CA LYS A 141 2.80 -16.36 -19.02
C LYS A 141 3.44 -16.54 -17.64
N SER A 142 4.76 -16.56 -17.57
CA SER A 142 5.53 -16.81 -16.33
C SER A 142 5.69 -15.56 -15.46
N ASP A 143 6.04 -14.41 -16.05
CA ASP A 143 6.10 -13.11 -15.37
C ASP A 143 5.44 -12.00 -16.24
N PRO A 144 4.10 -11.88 -16.18
CA PRO A 144 3.35 -10.85 -16.90
C PRO A 144 3.75 -9.41 -16.52
N GLN A 145 4.36 -9.21 -15.35
CA GLN A 145 4.78 -7.88 -14.88
C GLN A 145 6.12 -7.48 -15.48
N LEU A 146 7.07 -8.43 -15.58
CA LEU A 146 8.33 -8.24 -16.29
C LEU A 146 8.09 -8.00 -17.78
N TYR A 147 7.17 -8.74 -18.41
CA TYR A 147 6.79 -8.49 -19.81
C TYR A 147 6.21 -7.09 -20.04
N ARG A 148 5.33 -6.62 -19.14
CA ARG A 148 4.79 -5.25 -19.21
C ARG A 148 5.87 -4.19 -19.02
N SER A 149 6.83 -4.43 -18.14
CA SER A 149 7.97 -3.54 -17.93
C SER A 149 8.86 -3.47 -19.17
N LEU A 150 9.17 -4.61 -19.79
CA LEU A 150 9.90 -4.69 -21.06
C LEU A 150 9.19 -3.89 -22.16
N ARG A 151 7.87 -4.09 -22.33
CA ARG A 151 7.08 -3.34 -23.32
C ARG A 151 7.09 -1.84 -23.05
N TYR A 152 7.00 -1.43 -21.78
CA TYR A 152 7.07 -0.02 -21.40
C TYR A 152 8.41 0.62 -21.79
N PHE A 153 9.54 -0.01 -21.45
CA PHE A 153 10.87 0.53 -21.78
C PHE A 153 11.16 0.50 -23.29
N SER A 154 10.73 -0.53 -24.02
CA SER A 154 10.86 -0.56 -25.48
C SER A 154 10.09 0.59 -26.13
N SER A 155 8.82 0.78 -25.74
CA SER A 155 7.98 1.88 -26.25
C SER A 155 8.52 3.25 -25.86
N LYS A 156 9.07 3.41 -24.64
CA LYS A 156 9.69 4.67 -24.20
C LYS A 156 10.89 5.07 -25.08
N LYS A 157 11.61 4.11 -25.64
CA LYS A 157 12.71 4.34 -26.60
C LYS A 157 12.26 4.39 -28.06
N GLY A 158 10.96 4.32 -28.34
CA GLY A 158 10.43 4.31 -29.70
C GLY A 158 10.78 3.04 -30.49
N ARG A 159 11.01 1.92 -29.79
CA ARG A 159 11.46 0.65 -30.40
C ARG A 159 10.48 -0.48 -30.17
N THR A 160 10.53 -1.44 -31.07
CA THR A 160 9.91 -2.75 -30.85
C THR A 160 10.64 -3.49 -29.72
N ILE A 161 9.96 -4.46 -29.10
CA ILE A 161 10.57 -5.30 -28.05
C ILE A 161 11.84 -6.00 -28.60
N ARG A 162 11.81 -6.48 -29.85
CA ARG A 162 12.94 -7.18 -30.47
C ARG A 162 14.16 -6.26 -30.63
N GLU A 163 13.97 -5.05 -31.14
CA GLU A 163 15.05 -4.06 -31.30
C GLU A 163 15.62 -3.64 -29.93
N TYR A 164 14.75 -3.46 -28.95
CA TYR A 164 15.16 -3.12 -27.59
C TYR A 164 16.00 -4.25 -26.93
N LEU A 165 15.62 -5.51 -27.14
CA LEU A 165 16.38 -6.67 -26.67
C LEU A 165 17.71 -6.86 -27.40
N ALA A 166 17.75 -6.55 -28.70
CA ALA A 166 18.98 -6.58 -29.49
C ALA A 166 20.02 -5.56 -29.01
N GLU A 167 19.59 -4.32 -28.77
CA GLU A 167 20.49 -3.28 -28.25
C GLU A 167 21.03 -3.61 -26.85
N THR A 168 20.22 -4.24 -26.02
CA THR A 168 20.59 -4.56 -24.63
C THR A 168 21.43 -5.85 -24.52
N GLY A 169 21.72 -6.50 -25.65
CA GLY A 169 22.49 -7.75 -25.74
C GLY A 169 21.74 -8.99 -25.25
N LEU A 170 20.44 -8.87 -25.03
CA LEU A 170 19.56 -9.94 -24.53
C LEU A 170 19.05 -10.87 -25.63
N GLN A 171 19.19 -10.47 -26.89
CA GLN A 171 18.81 -11.26 -28.05
C GLN A 171 19.73 -10.90 -29.24
N LYS A 172 20.23 -11.90 -29.96
CA LYS A 172 20.96 -11.68 -31.22
C LYS A 172 19.99 -11.68 -32.42
#